data_AF-M0JEJ3-F1
#
_entry.id   AF-M0JEJ3-F1
#
_cell.length_a   1.000
_cell.length_b   1.000
_cell.length_c   1.000
_cell.angle_alpha   90.00
_cell.angle_beta   90.00
_cell.angle_gamma   90.00
#
_symmetry.space_group_name_H-M   'P 1'
#
loop_
_entity.id
_entity.type
_entity.pdbx_description
1 polymer ?
#
loop_
_entity_poly.entity_id
_entity_poly.type
_entity_poly.pdbx_seq_one_letter_code
_entity_poly.pdbx_strand_id
1 'polypeptide(L)'
;MDDDGAARDDAAASNDTFAEEYELATDADVIQGEGGSDGDAADDEEGAVAGSFAPDLNVTPDAPKPENVVFVALGVCIAILALGRMFLGAEMYTPSVLGGVVLSVALGAAVLYGFFVRTSDA
;
A
#
# COMPACT_ATOMS: atom_id res chain seq x y z
N MET A 1 -49.62 27.81 27.93
CA MET A 1 -49.18 27.08 26.73
C MET A 1 -47.77 26.68 27.07
N ASP A 2 -47.71 25.57 27.77
CA ASP A 2 -46.54 25.06 28.45
C ASP A 2 -45.75 24.22 27.45
N ASP A 3 -44.49 24.59 27.30
CA ASP A 3 -43.45 23.92 26.54
C ASP A 3 -42.81 22.91 27.49
N ASP A 4 -43.08 21.62 27.31
CA ASP A 4 -42.33 20.52 27.91
C ASP A 4 -42.79 19.19 27.31
N GLY A 5 -41.87 18.45 26.69
CA GLY A 5 -42.18 17.08 26.29
C GLY A 5 -41.26 16.45 25.28
N ALA A 6 -39.99 16.29 25.66
CA ALA A 6 -39.05 15.24 25.25
C ALA A 6 -39.37 14.46 23.96
N ALA A 7 -38.51 14.64 22.95
CA ALA A 7 -38.34 13.70 21.85
C ALA A 7 -38.18 12.27 22.41
N ARG A 8 -39.19 11.43 22.21
CA ARG A 8 -39.10 10.00 22.45
C ARG A 8 -38.25 9.39 21.34
N ASP A 9 -37.03 9.06 21.70
CA ASP A 9 -36.10 8.23 20.94
C ASP A 9 -36.64 6.80 20.89
N ASP A 10 -37.60 6.55 19.98
CA ASP A 10 -38.14 5.22 19.68
C ASP A 10 -37.20 4.45 18.72
N ALA A 11 -35.91 4.39 19.06
CA ALA A 11 -34.89 3.65 18.32
C ALA A 11 -34.30 2.52 19.18
N ALA A 12 -35.16 1.69 19.76
CA ALA A 12 -34.72 0.49 20.48
C ALA A 12 -35.73 -0.65 20.35
N ALA A 13 -35.82 -1.25 19.15
CA ALA A 13 -36.25 -2.64 18.96
C ALA A 13 -36.04 -3.11 17.50
N SER A 14 -34.79 -3.19 17.04
CA SER A 14 -34.45 -4.12 15.94
C SER A 14 -33.50 -5.16 16.49
N ASN A 15 -34.09 -6.24 17.00
CA ASN A 15 -33.37 -7.45 17.41
C ASN A 15 -32.99 -8.23 16.14
N ASP A 16 -32.19 -7.59 15.27
CA ASP A 16 -31.69 -8.19 14.04
C ASP A 16 -30.39 -8.92 14.38
N THR A 17 -30.57 -10.11 14.94
CA THR A 17 -29.48 -11.08 15.08
C THR A 17 -29.02 -11.43 13.67
N PHE A 18 -27.90 -10.85 13.24
CA PHE A 18 -27.18 -11.31 12.04
C PHE A 18 -26.85 -12.79 12.22
N ALA A 19 -27.62 -13.65 11.56
CA ALA A 19 -27.30 -15.05 11.38
C ALA A 19 -26.54 -15.16 10.05
N GLU A 20 -25.22 -15.28 10.14
CA GLU A 20 -24.36 -15.58 8.99
C GLU A 20 -24.74 -16.98 8.47
N GLU A 21 -25.44 -17.04 7.33
CA GLU A 21 -25.68 -18.27 6.60
C GLU A 21 -24.41 -18.59 5.80
N TYR A 22 -23.58 -19.48 6.35
CA TYR A 22 -22.43 -20.00 5.61
C TYR A 22 -22.94 -20.82 4.42
N GLU A 23 -22.65 -20.36 3.20
CA GLU A 23 -22.83 -21.19 2.01
C GLU A 23 -21.99 -22.46 2.17
N LEU A 24 -22.64 -23.63 2.08
CA LEU A 24 -21.97 -24.92 2.12
C LEU A 24 -21.00 -24.97 0.94
N ALA A 25 -19.71 -25.23 1.22
CA ALA A 25 -18.67 -25.35 0.21
C ALA A 25 -19.14 -26.23 -0.97
N THR A 26 -19.18 -25.65 -2.16
CA THR A 26 -19.51 -26.36 -3.41
C THR A 26 -18.36 -27.25 -3.86
N ASP A 27 -18.63 -28.28 -4.68
CA ASP A 27 -17.63 -29.23 -5.19
C ASP A 27 -16.44 -28.59 -5.94
N ALA A 28 -16.56 -27.31 -6.34
CA ALA A 28 -15.46 -26.53 -6.93
C ALA A 28 -14.41 -26.06 -5.90
N ASP A 29 -14.72 -26.13 -4.61
CA ASP A 29 -13.87 -25.68 -3.49
C ASP A 29 -13.03 -26.82 -2.91
N VAL A 30 -13.17 -28.03 -3.46
CA VAL A 30 -12.39 -29.22 -3.08
C VAL A 30 -11.32 -29.47 -4.12
N ILE A 31 -10.05 -29.24 -3.77
CA ILE A 31 -8.92 -29.70 -4.58
C ILE A 31 -8.90 -31.23 -4.48
N GLN A 32 -9.38 -31.91 -5.52
CA GLN A 32 -9.23 -33.36 -5.63
C GLN A 32 -7.74 -33.66 -5.78
N GLY A 33 -7.13 -34.19 -4.70
CA GLY A 33 -5.81 -34.79 -4.76
C GLY A 33 -5.87 -35.96 -5.73
N GLU A 34 -5.33 -35.77 -6.93
CA GLU A 34 -5.07 -36.87 -7.86
C GLU A 34 -3.92 -37.70 -7.27
N GLY A 35 -4.30 -38.67 -6.44
CA GLY A 35 -3.39 -39.55 -5.74
C GLY A 35 -4.03 -40.91 -5.58
N GLY A 36 -4.12 -41.64 -6.69
CA GLY A 36 -4.36 -43.08 -6.64
C GLY A 36 -3.28 -43.72 -5.75
N SER A 37 -3.74 -44.41 -4.71
CA SER A 37 -2.92 -45.31 -3.91
C SER A 37 -2.27 -46.35 -4.82
N ASP A 38 -0.94 -46.40 -4.83
CA ASP A 38 -0.17 -47.60 -4.47
C ASP A 38 1.33 -47.37 -4.70
N GLY A 39 2.13 -47.55 -3.65
CA GLY A 39 3.57 -47.81 -3.79
C GLY A 39 4.50 -46.94 -2.95
N ASP A 40 4.66 -47.35 -1.68
CA ASP A 40 5.94 -47.49 -0.98
C ASP A 40 7.15 -46.66 -1.47
N ALA A 41 7.53 -45.63 -0.72
CA ALA A 41 8.84 -45.49 -0.07
C ALA A 41 9.07 -44.05 0.38
N ALA A 42 9.61 -43.92 1.58
CA ALA A 42 9.93 -42.68 2.26
C ALA A 42 10.84 -41.74 1.44
N ASP A 43 10.51 -40.45 1.45
CA ASP A 43 11.53 -39.43 1.64
C ASP A 43 10.96 -38.24 2.41
N ASP A 44 11.68 -37.85 3.46
CA ASP A 44 11.35 -36.74 4.35
C ASP A 44 11.58 -35.40 3.61
N GLU A 45 10.62 -34.96 2.80
CA GLU A 45 10.60 -33.61 2.21
C GLU A 45 9.39 -32.80 2.71
N GLU A 46 9.20 -32.79 4.04
CA GLU A 46 8.41 -31.74 4.67
C GLU A 46 9.15 -30.39 4.56
N GLY A 47 8.71 -29.56 3.61
CA GLY A 47 8.80 -28.11 3.77
C GLY A 47 9.58 -27.32 2.73
N ALA A 48 9.00 -27.14 1.55
CA ALA A 48 9.04 -25.88 0.77
C ALA A 48 8.20 -26.01 -0.52
N VAL A 49 6.88 -25.84 -0.44
CA VAL A 49 6.00 -25.75 -1.63
C VAL A 49 6.12 -24.42 -2.38
N ALA A 50 6.87 -23.45 -1.83
CA ALA A 50 7.30 -22.28 -2.57
C ALA A 50 8.64 -22.61 -3.22
N GLY A 51 8.61 -23.09 -4.47
CA GLY A 51 9.81 -23.15 -5.29
C GLY A 51 10.57 -21.84 -5.14
N SER A 52 11.87 -21.91 -4.86
CA SER A 52 12.66 -20.72 -4.58
C SER A 52 12.60 -19.78 -5.79
N PHE A 53 11.81 -18.72 -5.70
CA PHE A 53 11.88 -17.57 -6.60
C PHE A 53 13.13 -16.76 -6.23
N ALA A 54 14.29 -17.40 -6.25
CA ALA A 54 15.54 -16.68 -6.43
C ALA A 54 15.58 -16.38 -7.94
N PRO A 55 15.48 -15.11 -8.37
CA PRO A 55 15.64 -14.80 -9.79
C PRO A 55 16.98 -15.37 -10.25
N ASP A 56 16.99 -16.15 -11.33
CA ASP A 56 18.22 -16.65 -11.98
C ASP A 56 19.14 -15.50 -12.47
N LEU A 57 18.61 -14.28 -12.46
CA LEU A 57 19.31 -13.05 -12.80
C LEU A 57 19.78 -12.37 -11.52
N ASN A 58 21.09 -12.16 -11.40
CA ASN A 58 21.69 -11.34 -10.35
C ASN A 58 21.12 -9.92 -10.45
N VAL A 59 20.18 -9.56 -9.56
CA VAL A 59 19.61 -8.21 -9.53
C VAL A 59 20.63 -7.29 -8.88
N THR A 60 21.42 -6.61 -9.71
CA THR A 60 22.35 -5.58 -9.22
C THR A 60 21.56 -4.29 -8.93
N PRO A 61 21.62 -3.75 -7.70
CA PRO A 61 20.99 -2.49 -7.38
C PRO A 61 21.67 -1.35 -8.16
N ASP A 62 21.02 -0.84 -9.19
CA ASP A 62 21.50 0.30 -9.98
C ASP A 62 20.90 1.63 -9.46
N ALA A 63 21.67 2.71 -9.60
CA ALA A 63 21.22 4.03 -9.21
C ALA A 63 20.19 4.56 -10.22
N PRO A 64 19.15 5.29 -9.79
CA PRO A 64 18.18 5.85 -10.72
C PRO A 64 18.85 6.88 -11.64
N LYS A 65 18.44 6.92 -12.91
CA LYS A 65 18.91 7.95 -13.84
C LYS A 65 18.57 9.35 -13.31
N PRO A 66 19.48 10.35 -13.43
CA PRO A 66 19.26 11.68 -12.87
C PRO A 66 18.01 12.36 -13.46
N GLU A 67 17.69 12.12 -14.73
CA GLU A 67 16.48 12.63 -15.37
C GLU A 67 15.21 12.12 -14.70
N ASN A 68 15.18 10.84 -14.34
CA ASN A 68 14.04 10.23 -13.65
C ASN A 68 13.85 10.84 -12.26
N VAL A 69 14.95 11.10 -11.55
CA VAL A 69 14.91 11.77 -10.24
C VAL A 69 14.30 13.16 -10.36
N VAL A 70 14.65 13.91 -11.41
CA VAL A 70 14.08 15.25 -11.67
C VAL A 70 12.58 15.16 -11.95
N PHE A 71 12.12 14.20 -12.75
CA PHE A 71 10.68 14.04 -13.02
C PHE A 71 9.89 13.65 -11.78
N VAL A 72 10.43 12.74 -10.96
CA VAL A 72 9.81 12.37 -9.68
C VAL A 72 9.77 13.57 -8.73
N ALA A 73 10.87 14.32 -8.59
CA ALA A 73 10.92 15.53 -7.77
C ALA A 73 9.88 16.57 -8.23
N LEU A 74 9.73 16.77 -9.55
CA LEU A 74 8.72 17.67 -10.10
C LEU A 74 7.30 17.18 -9.79
N GLY A 75 7.05 15.87 -9.93
CA GLY A 75 5.78 15.25 -9.55
C GLY A 75 5.45 15.44 -8.07
N VAL A 76 6.43 15.27 -7.19
CA VAL A 76 6.29 15.51 -5.75
C VAL A 76 5.98 16.98 -5.45
N CYS A 77 6.66 17.93 -6.11
CA CYS A 77 6.34 19.36 -5.98
C CYS A 77 4.87 19.63 -6.35
N ILE A 78 4.40 19.10 -7.49
CA ILE A 78 3.00 19.28 -7.91
C ILE A 78 2.04 18.65 -6.91
N ALA A 79 2.34 17.43 -6.42
CA ALA A 79 1.52 16.75 -5.43
C ALA A 79 1.41 17.55 -4.12
N ILE A 80 2.53 18.09 -3.62
CA ILE A 80 2.55 18.95 -2.43
C ILE A 80 1.73 20.22 -2.66
N LEU A 81 1.84 20.86 -3.83
CA LEU A 81 1.07 22.07 -4.13
C LEU A 81 -0.43 21.79 -4.26
N ALA A 82 -0.80 20.68 -4.90
CA ALA A 82 -2.19 20.28 -5.06
C ALA A 82 -2.83 19.92 -3.71
N LEU A 83 -2.14 19.10 -2.92
CA LEU A 83 -2.62 18.70 -1.59
C LEU A 83 -2.57 19.85 -0.60
N GLY A 84 -1.48 20.63 -0.61
CA GLY A 84 -1.30 21.80 0.25
C GLY A 84 -2.37 22.88 0.04
N ARG A 85 -2.86 23.05 -1.20
CA ARG A 85 -4.02 23.93 -1.48
C ARG A 85 -5.26 23.52 -0.69
N MET A 86 -5.48 22.23 -0.46
CA MET A 86 -6.65 21.74 0.30
C MET A 86 -6.61 22.19 1.77
N PHE A 87 -5.40 22.35 2.34
CA PHE A 87 -5.22 22.71 3.76
C PHE A 87 -4.94 24.21 3.98
N LEU A 88 -4.08 24.81 3.15
CA LEU A 88 -3.61 26.20 3.30
C LEU A 88 -4.28 27.18 2.32
N GLY A 89 -5.13 26.69 1.41
CA GLY A 89 -5.83 27.53 0.44
C GLY A 89 -4.87 28.30 -0.48
N ALA A 90 -5.09 29.62 -0.60
CA ALA A 90 -4.30 30.48 -1.50
C ALA A 90 -2.88 30.79 -0.97
N GLU A 91 -2.66 30.70 0.34
CA GLU A 91 -1.36 30.97 0.96
C GLU A 91 -0.28 29.98 0.50
N MET A 92 -0.70 28.80 0.02
CA MET A 92 0.17 27.77 -0.54
C MET A 92 1.01 28.27 -1.73
N TYR A 93 0.54 29.30 -2.45
CA TYR A 93 1.22 29.84 -3.63
C TYR A 93 2.03 31.11 -3.34
N THR A 94 2.24 31.45 -2.06
CA THR A 94 3.15 32.54 -1.71
C THR A 94 4.58 32.19 -2.15
N PRO A 95 5.39 33.18 -2.58
CA PRO A 95 6.75 32.92 -3.05
C PRO A 95 7.65 32.20 -2.03
N SER A 96 7.46 32.49 -0.73
CA SER A 96 8.17 31.84 0.37
C SER A 96 7.83 30.35 0.47
N VAL A 97 6.54 29.99 0.40
CA VAL A 97 6.10 28.60 0.46
C VAL A 97 6.55 27.84 -0.78
N LEU A 98 6.39 28.41 -1.97
CA LEU A 98 6.88 27.82 -3.22
C LEU A 98 8.39 27.55 -3.17
N GLY A 99 9.17 28.53 -2.74
CA GLY A 99 10.62 28.36 -2.55
C GLY A 99 10.95 27.27 -1.54
N GLY A 100 10.22 27.23 -0.42
CA GLY A 100 10.39 26.19 0.61
C GLY A 100 10.06 24.78 0.12
N VAL A 101 8.99 24.62 -0.66
CA VAL A 101 8.62 23.33 -1.27
C VAL A 101 9.71 22.87 -2.23
N VAL A 102 10.12 23.73 -3.17
CA VAL A 102 11.15 23.37 -4.15
C VAL A 102 12.48 23.04 -3.47
N LEU A 103 12.90 23.84 -2.50
CA LEU A 103 14.14 23.61 -1.76
C LEU A 103 14.09 22.29 -0.96
N SER A 104 12.98 22.04 -0.25
CA SER A 104 12.84 20.82 0.55
C SER A 104 12.82 19.56 -0.30
N VAL A 105 12.11 19.59 -1.43
CA VAL A 105 12.09 18.47 -2.39
C VAL A 105 13.46 18.28 -3.04
N ALA A 106 14.14 19.36 -3.44
CA ALA A 106 15.48 19.27 -4.02
C ALA A 106 16.50 18.67 -3.05
N LEU A 107 16.47 19.08 -1.78
CA LEU A 107 17.34 18.52 -0.74
C LEU A 107 17.02 17.04 -0.48
N GLY A 108 15.74 16.68 -0.35
CA GLY A 108 15.32 15.29 -0.16
C GLY A 108 15.74 14.40 -1.34
N ALA A 109 15.51 14.86 -2.57
CA ALA A 109 15.92 14.16 -3.78
C ALA A 109 17.44 14.00 -3.87
N ALA A 110 18.22 15.03 -3.53
CA ALA A 110 19.67 14.97 -3.54
C ALA A 110 20.22 13.97 -2.50
N VAL A 111 19.65 13.95 -1.29
CA VAL A 111 20.03 13.00 -0.23
C VAL A 111 19.73 11.56 -0.65
N LEU A 112 18.52 11.31 -1.16
CA LEU A 112 18.11 9.98 -1.62
C LEU A 112 18.95 9.51 -2.81
N TYR A 113 19.18 10.39 -3.79
CA TYR A 113 20.03 10.09 -4.94
C TYR A 113 21.47 9.76 -4.52
N GLY A 114 22.06 10.57 -3.63
CA GLY A 114 23.39 10.32 -3.10
C GLY A 114 23.48 8.99 -2.34
N PHE A 115 22.42 8.62 -1.61
CA PHE A 115 22.33 7.31 -0.97
C PHE A 115 22.33 6.18 -2.00
N PHE A 116 21.48 6.23 -3.03
CA PHE A 116 21.43 5.22 -4.09
C PHE A 116 22.77 5.08 -4.81
N VAL A 117 23.37 6.19 -5.24
CA VAL A 117 24.69 6.18 -5.89
C VAL A 117 25.73 5.53 -4.98
N ARG A 118 25.74 5.87 -3.69
CA ARG A 118 26.70 5.32 -2.73
C ARG A 118 26.56 3.80 -2.54
N THR A 119 25.33 3.29 -2.57
CA THR A 119 25.02 1.86 -2.37
C THR A 119 25.10 1.04 -3.64
N SER A 120 24.97 1.66 -4.82
CA SER A 120 25.05 0.99 -6.12
C SER A 120 26.49 0.77 -6.61
N ASP A 121 27.44 1.60 -6.18
CA ASP A 121 28.88 1.45 -6.47
C ASP A 121 29.64 0.55 -5.45
N ALA A 122 28.96 0.03 -4.42
CA ALA A 122 29.57 -0.75 -3.32
C ALA A 122 29.39 -2.26 -3.50
#